data_AF-A0AAV7QAJ5-F1
#
_entry.id   AF-A0AAV7QAJ5-F1
#
_cell.length_a   1.000
_cell.length_b   1.000
_cell.length_c   1.000
_cell.angle_alpha   90.00
_cell.angle_beta   90.00
_cell.angle_gamma   90.00
#
_symmetry.space_group_name_H-M   'P 1'
#
loop_
_entity.id
_entity.type
_entity.pdbx_description
1 polymer ?
#
loop_
_entity_poly.entity_id
_entity_poly.type
_entity_poly.pdbx_seq_one_letter_code
_entity_poly.pdbx_strand_id
1 'polypeptide(L)'
;MVTWNVRGLNDARKAHKLEWEHLRTSDSQILGRICTELVEFQDTALTEIQHMGKYATDCIYGAGERPGAVLANLACPNREKDTIMVVQAEDGSEITDPEHIANRFGEYYEALYTSKIDPNPEAVLDYLLHIELPWLTAADRESLMAPLCLE
;
A
#
# COMPACT_ATOMS: atom_id res chain seq x y z
N MET A 1 -16.64 -17.54 -15.27
CA MET A 1 -17.68 -16.50 -15.37
C MET A 1 -17.89 -15.97 -13.95
N VAL A 2 -17.25 -14.85 -13.60
CA VAL A 2 -17.31 -14.28 -12.23
C VAL A 2 -18.59 -13.47 -12.13
N THR A 3 -19.58 -13.98 -11.40
CA THR A 3 -20.79 -13.21 -11.08
C THR A 3 -20.40 -12.21 -10.00
N TRP A 4 -20.24 -10.94 -10.38
CA TRP A 4 -20.04 -9.85 -9.42
C TRP A 4 -21.17 -9.89 -8.40
N ASN A 5 -20.83 -9.91 -7.10
CA ASN A 5 -21.79 -10.07 -6.01
C ASN A 5 -22.71 -8.85 -5.91
N VAL A 6 -23.84 -8.92 -6.62
CA VAL A 6 -24.90 -7.89 -6.69
C VAL A 6 -25.61 -7.75 -5.33
N ARG A 7 -25.53 -8.75 -4.46
CA ARG A 7 -26.25 -8.81 -3.19
C ARG A 7 -25.60 -7.93 -2.12
N GLY A 8 -24.30 -8.13 -1.87
CA GLY A 8 -23.55 -7.28 -0.93
C GLY A 8 -23.53 -5.80 -1.34
N LEU A 9 -23.50 -5.52 -2.65
CA LEU A 9 -23.56 -4.14 -3.16
C LEU A 9 -24.94 -3.48 -2.94
N ASN A 10 -26.02 -4.27 -2.95
CA ASN A 10 -27.37 -3.78 -2.67
C ASN A 10 -27.58 -3.54 -1.17
N ASP A 11 -27.04 -4.40 -0.31
CA ASP A 11 -27.16 -4.29 1.14
C ASP A 11 -26.40 -3.05 1.67
N ALA A 12 -25.19 -2.80 1.15
CA ALA A 12 -24.43 -1.58 1.46
C ALA A 12 -25.12 -0.28 0.98
N ARG A 13 -25.75 -0.31 -0.20
CA ARG A 13 -26.53 0.84 -0.71
C ARG A 13 -27.78 1.12 0.14
N LYS A 14 -28.38 0.08 0.69
CA LYS A 14 -29.57 0.17 1.54
C LYS A 14 -29.23 0.76 2.91
N ALA A 15 -28.14 0.31 3.54
CA ALA A 15 -27.62 0.88 4.78
C ALA A 15 -27.28 2.38 4.63
N HIS A 16 -26.57 2.74 3.56
CA HIS A 16 -26.26 4.14 3.25
C HIS A 16 -27.53 5.00 3.05
N LYS A 17 -28.56 4.46 2.41
CA LYS A 17 -29.85 5.18 2.27
C LYS A 17 -30.53 5.43 3.61
N LEU A 18 -30.48 4.47 4.53
CA LEU A 18 -31.02 4.60 5.89
C LEU A 18 -30.21 5.60 6.74
N GLU A 19 -28.89 5.67 6.56
CA GLU A 19 -28.04 6.69 7.22
C GLU A 19 -28.42 8.11 6.80
N TRP A 20 -28.69 8.33 5.51
CA TRP A 20 -29.18 9.62 5.00
C TRP A 20 -30.57 9.98 5.53
N GLU A 21 -31.44 9.00 5.77
CA GLU A 21 -32.77 9.20 6.38
C GLU A 21 -32.66 9.48 7.89
N HIS A 22 -31.70 8.84 8.58
CA HIS A 22 -31.42 9.11 9.99
C HIS A 22 -30.88 10.54 10.20
N LEU A 23 -29.95 10.99 9.36
CA LEU A 23 -29.38 12.35 9.40
C LEU A 23 -30.45 13.45 9.22
N ARG A 24 -31.58 13.13 8.58
CA ARG A 24 -32.71 14.06 8.38
C ARG A 24 -33.75 14.03 9.51
N THR A 25 -33.86 12.92 10.23
CA THR A 25 -35.02 12.67 11.11
C THR A 25 -34.64 12.47 12.59
N SER A 26 -33.35 12.23 12.89
CA SER A 26 -32.80 11.97 14.23
C SER A 26 -33.59 10.94 15.05
N ASP A 27 -34.12 9.92 14.38
CA ASP A 27 -34.93 8.86 14.98
C ASP A 27 -34.06 7.67 15.40
N SER A 28 -34.14 7.29 16.68
CA SER A 28 -33.34 6.22 17.28
C SER A 28 -33.69 4.82 16.76
N GLN A 29 -34.89 4.63 16.20
CA GLN A 29 -35.29 3.34 15.59
C GLN A 29 -34.55 3.06 14.27
N ILE A 30 -34.14 4.12 13.56
CA ILE A 30 -33.39 4.00 12.30
C ILE A 30 -31.96 3.52 12.58
N LEU A 31 -31.35 3.92 13.71
CA LEU A 31 -30.04 3.42 14.13
C LEU A 31 -30.06 1.91 14.39
N GLY A 32 -31.10 1.41 15.05
CA GLY A 32 -31.28 -0.03 15.27
C GLY A 32 -31.34 -0.81 13.95
N ARG A 33 -32.04 -0.27 12.95
CA ARG A 33 -32.13 -0.86 11.61
C ARG A 33 -30.82 -0.83 10.84
N ILE A 34 -30.06 0.27 10.92
CA ILE A 34 -28.73 0.38 10.30
C ILE A 34 -27.79 -0.67 10.93
N CYS A 35 -27.79 -0.81 12.26
CA CYS A 35 -26.96 -1.80 12.93
C CYS A 35 -27.31 -3.24 12.52
N THR A 36 -28.60 -3.58 12.40
CA THR A 36 -28.99 -4.93 11.95
C THR A 36 -28.58 -5.20 10.51
N GLU A 37 -28.76 -4.23 9.59
CA GLU A 37 -28.39 -4.42 8.19
C GLU A 37 -26.86 -4.51 8.00
N LEU A 38 -26.07 -3.78 8.80
CA LEU A 38 -24.62 -3.89 8.78
C LEU A 38 -24.12 -5.25 9.29
N VAL A 39 -24.77 -5.83 10.30
CA VAL A 39 -24.45 -7.18 10.79
C VAL A 39 -24.79 -8.23 9.73
N GLU A 40 -25.97 -8.13 9.09
CA GLU A 40 -26.34 -9.02 7.98
C GLU A 40 -25.37 -8.93 6.79
N PHE A 41 -24.87 -7.73 6.48
CA PHE A 41 -23.81 -7.55 5.48
C PHE A 41 -22.50 -8.22 5.88
N GLN A 42 -22.07 -8.09 7.14
CA GLN A 42 -20.86 -8.74 7.62
C GLN A 42 -20.96 -10.26 7.57
N ASP A 43 -22.10 -10.83 7.96
CA ASP A 43 -22.34 -12.28 7.92
C ASP A 43 -22.36 -12.82 6.48
N THR A 44 -22.99 -12.11 5.55
CA THR A 44 -22.99 -12.49 4.13
C THR A 44 -21.59 -12.41 3.52
N ALA A 45 -20.80 -11.38 3.85
CA ALA A 45 -19.42 -11.27 3.40
C ALA A 45 -18.53 -12.39 3.99
N LEU A 46 -18.67 -12.70 5.28
CA LEU A 46 -17.92 -13.76 5.96
C LEU A 46 -18.22 -15.14 5.37
N THR A 47 -19.49 -15.45 5.11
CA THR A 47 -19.88 -16.74 4.50
C THR A 47 -19.32 -16.91 3.08
N GLU A 48 -19.26 -15.83 2.29
CA GLU A 48 -18.66 -15.85 0.96
C GLU A 48 -17.13 -16.03 1.03
N ILE A 49 -16.44 -15.33 1.93
CA ILE A 49 -15.00 -15.51 2.17
C ILE A 49 -14.70 -16.96 2.55
N GLN A 50 -15.51 -17.55 3.43
CA GLN A 50 -15.37 -18.97 3.81
C GLN A 50 -15.61 -19.92 2.64
N HIS A 51 -16.59 -19.62 1.78
CA HIS A 51 -16.86 -20.43 0.58
C HIS A 51 -15.69 -20.35 -0.42
N MET A 52 -15.17 -19.15 -0.66
CA MET A 52 -14.00 -18.93 -1.51
C MET A 52 -12.74 -19.60 -0.93
N GLY A 53 -12.56 -19.54 0.40
CA GLY A 53 -11.48 -20.23 1.10
C GLY A 53 -11.58 -21.75 0.95
N LYS A 54 -12.77 -22.33 1.12
CA LYS A 54 -13.02 -23.77 0.91
C LYS A 54 -12.79 -24.17 -0.54
N TYR A 55 -13.27 -23.38 -1.50
CA TYR A 55 -13.03 -23.64 -2.92
C TYR A 55 -11.54 -23.58 -3.25
N ALA A 56 -10.80 -22.60 -2.73
CA ALA A 56 -9.36 -22.51 -2.91
C ALA A 56 -8.64 -23.71 -2.30
N THR A 57 -9.01 -24.14 -1.07
CA THR A 57 -8.44 -25.35 -0.47
C THR A 57 -8.81 -26.59 -1.27
N ASP A 58 -10.04 -26.73 -1.75
CA ASP A 58 -10.46 -27.90 -2.52
C ASP A 58 -9.83 -27.92 -3.92
N CYS A 59 -9.57 -26.76 -4.54
CA CYS A 59 -8.79 -26.66 -5.77
C CYS A 59 -7.31 -27.00 -5.56
N ILE A 60 -6.74 -26.67 -4.40
CA ILE A 60 -5.34 -26.95 -4.06
C ILE A 60 -5.15 -28.41 -3.57
N TYR A 61 -6.15 -28.99 -2.90
CA TYR A 61 -6.03 -30.26 -2.17
C TYR A 61 -6.94 -31.38 -2.69
N GLY A 62 -7.89 -31.10 -3.59
CA GLY A 62 -8.96 -32.04 -3.99
C GLY A 62 -8.68 -32.91 -5.22
N ALA A 63 -7.66 -32.65 -6.05
CA ALA A 63 -7.39 -33.45 -7.25
C ALA A 63 -5.88 -33.72 -7.49
N GLY A 64 -5.43 -34.97 -7.30
CA GLY A 64 -4.17 -35.48 -7.86
C GLY A 64 -2.84 -35.08 -7.18
N GLU A 65 -1.72 -35.57 -7.72
CA GLU A 65 -0.36 -35.58 -7.13
C GLU A 65 0.06 -34.25 -6.46
N ARG A 66 0.00 -34.28 -5.14
CA ARG A 66 0.13 -33.15 -4.20
C ARG A 66 1.41 -32.30 -4.33
N PRO A 67 2.60 -32.86 -4.60
CA PRO A 67 3.81 -32.04 -4.71
C PRO A 67 3.88 -31.29 -6.05
N GLY A 68 3.40 -31.92 -7.14
CA GLY A 68 3.51 -31.38 -8.49
C GLY A 68 2.64 -30.15 -8.72
N ALA A 69 1.42 -30.13 -8.18
CA ALA A 69 0.53 -28.97 -8.28
C ALA A 69 1.00 -27.78 -7.41
N VAL A 70 1.54 -28.05 -6.22
CA VAL A 70 2.14 -27.00 -5.37
C VAL A 70 3.39 -26.44 -6.03
N LEU A 71 4.27 -27.30 -6.56
CA LEU A 71 5.43 -26.87 -7.33
C LEU A 71 5.02 -26.13 -8.60
N ALA A 72 3.98 -26.56 -9.31
CA ALA A 72 3.47 -25.87 -10.49
C ALA A 72 2.84 -24.51 -10.15
N ASN A 73 2.20 -24.35 -8.99
CA ASN A 73 1.69 -23.06 -8.53
C ASN A 73 2.80 -22.13 -8.01
N LEU A 74 3.85 -22.67 -7.39
CA LEU A 74 5.04 -21.92 -7.00
C LEU A 74 5.92 -21.57 -8.22
N ALA A 75 5.95 -22.44 -9.22
CA ALA A 75 6.66 -22.26 -10.48
C ALA A 75 5.85 -21.45 -11.50
N CYS A 76 4.52 -21.38 -11.35
CA CYS A 76 3.67 -20.40 -11.99
C CYS A 76 4.10 -19.05 -11.40
N PRO A 77 4.86 -18.26 -12.16
CA PRO A 77 5.30 -16.99 -11.66
C PRO A 77 4.01 -16.18 -11.48
N ASN A 78 3.77 -15.66 -10.28
CA ASN A 78 2.78 -14.62 -10.00
C ASN A 78 3.17 -13.36 -10.82
N ARG A 79 3.14 -13.45 -12.15
CA ARG A 79 3.77 -12.50 -13.09
C ARG A 79 3.13 -11.13 -13.06
N GLU A 80 1.93 -11.02 -12.52
CA GLU A 80 1.12 -9.80 -12.62
C GLU A 80 1.09 -8.97 -11.34
N LYS A 81 1.56 -9.47 -10.19
CA LYS A 81 1.39 -8.75 -8.91
C LYS A 81 2.47 -7.71 -8.60
N ASP A 82 3.67 -7.87 -9.17
CA ASP A 82 4.81 -6.98 -8.90
C ASP A 82 5.20 -6.11 -10.11
N THR A 83 4.35 -6.02 -11.14
CA THR A 83 4.65 -5.19 -12.32
C THR A 83 4.07 -3.79 -12.13
N ILE A 84 4.93 -2.78 -12.15
CA ILE A 84 4.53 -1.37 -12.09
C ILE A 84 3.72 -1.05 -13.35
N MET A 85 2.42 -0.78 -13.17
CA MET A 85 1.50 -0.54 -14.28
C MET A 85 1.42 0.93 -14.72
N VAL A 86 1.76 1.87 -13.83
CA VAL A 86 1.68 3.30 -14.09
C VAL A 86 2.83 4.03 -13.40
N VAL A 87 3.46 4.95 -14.12
CA VAL A 87 4.46 5.90 -13.58
C VAL A 87 4.04 7.32 -13.94
N GLN A 88 4.18 8.26 -13.00
CA GLN A 88 3.95 9.68 -13.26
C GLN A 88 5.23 10.35 -13.77
N ALA A 89 5.12 11.09 -14.87
CA ALA A 89 6.19 11.94 -15.39
C ALA A 89 6.27 13.26 -14.59
N GLU A 90 7.37 13.99 -14.76
CA GLU A 90 7.60 15.30 -14.12
C GLU A 90 6.56 16.34 -14.51
N ASP A 91 5.98 16.22 -15.71
CA ASP A 91 4.90 17.07 -16.22
C ASP A 91 3.51 16.70 -15.66
N GLY A 92 3.43 15.69 -14.78
CA GLY A 92 2.19 15.17 -14.19
C GLY A 92 1.38 14.25 -15.11
N SER A 93 1.92 13.87 -16.27
CA SER A 93 1.29 12.90 -17.18
C SER A 93 1.54 11.46 -16.73
N GLU A 94 0.55 10.59 -16.95
CA GLU A 94 0.64 9.17 -16.59
C GLU A 94 1.16 8.35 -17.77
N ILE A 95 2.21 7.57 -17.51
CA ILE A 95 2.81 6.62 -18.46
C ILE A 95 2.35 5.21 -18.06
N THR A 96 1.57 4.58 -18.94
CA THR A 96 1.03 3.21 -18.74
C THR A 96 1.75 2.18 -19.62
N ASP A 97 2.56 2.64 -20.58
CA ASP A 97 3.23 1.74 -21.53
C ASP A 97 4.47 1.09 -20.88
N PRO A 98 4.55 -0.25 -20.79
CA PRO A 98 5.63 -0.95 -20.10
C PRO A 98 7.03 -0.65 -20.65
N GLU A 99 7.19 -0.44 -21.96
CA GLU A 99 8.49 -0.10 -22.55
C GLU A 99 8.97 1.29 -22.11
N HIS A 100 8.05 2.26 -22.09
CA HIS A 100 8.35 3.61 -21.61
C HIS A 100 8.64 3.64 -20.11
N ILE A 101 7.92 2.84 -19.31
CA ILE A 101 8.17 2.68 -17.88
C ILE A 101 9.60 2.14 -17.67
N ALA A 102 9.98 1.06 -18.38
CA ALA A 102 11.30 0.46 -18.25
C ALA A 102 12.43 1.43 -18.65
N ASN A 103 12.26 2.14 -19.76
CA ASN A 103 13.24 3.14 -20.22
C ASN A 103 13.39 4.28 -19.20
N ARG A 104 12.28 4.75 -18.61
CA ARG A 104 12.32 5.83 -17.62
C ARG A 104 13.06 5.43 -16.35
N PHE A 105 12.85 4.20 -15.88
CA PHE A 105 13.64 3.66 -14.77
C PHE A 105 15.12 3.54 -15.14
N GLY A 106 15.43 3.09 -16.37
CA GLY A 106 16.80 3.03 -16.88
C GLY A 106 17.50 4.39 -16.86
N GLU A 107 16.87 5.40 -17.45
CA GLU A 107 17.37 6.79 -17.46
C GLU A 107 17.59 7.34 -16.06
N TYR A 108 16.64 7.08 -15.14
CA TYR A 108 16.75 7.54 -13.75
C TYR A 108 17.98 6.95 -13.05
N TYR A 109 18.17 5.63 -13.14
CA TYR A 109 19.31 4.98 -12.49
C TYR A 109 20.63 5.33 -13.18
N GLU A 110 20.63 5.46 -14.51
CA GLU A 110 21.80 5.95 -15.23
C GLU A 110 22.15 7.37 -14.77
N ALA A 111 21.20 8.29 -14.68
CA ALA A 111 21.44 9.63 -14.16
C ALA A 111 21.98 9.60 -12.73
N LEU A 112 21.39 8.77 -11.84
CA LEU A 112 21.79 8.65 -10.44
C LEU A 112 23.25 8.21 -10.26
N TYR A 113 23.70 7.25 -11.08
CA TYR A 113 25.05 6.69 -10.95
C TYR A 113 26.09 7.36 -11.86
N THR A 114 25.65 8.12 -12.86
CA THR A 114 26.55 8.79 -13.82
C THR A 114 26.65 10.29 -13.57
N SER A 115 25.76 10.88 -12.75
CA SER A 115 25.88 12.27 -12.32
C SER A 115 27.18 12.43 -11.52
N LYS A 116 28.21 12.96 -12.19
CA LYS A 116 29.34 13.56 -11.50
C LYS A 116 28.80 14.83 -10.85
N ILE A 117 28.44 14.73 -9.57
CA ILE A 117 28.26 15.90 -8.73
C ILE A 117 29.63 16.59 -8.79
N ASP A 118 29.71 17.69 -9.52
CA ASP A 118 30.87 18.57 -9.52
C ASP A 118 30.50 19.67 -8.52
N PRO A 119 30.71 19.44 -7.21
CA PRO A 119 30.32 20.42 -6.21
C PRO A 119 31.16 21.65 -6.47
N ASN A 120 30.51 22.78 -6.79
CA ASN A 120 31.21 24.05 -6.84
C ASN A 120 31.81 24.29 -5.43
N PRO A 121 33.15 24.28 -5.27
CA PRO A 121 33.76 24.42 -3.96
C PRO A 121 33.38 25.73 -3.28
N GLU A 122 33.06 26.76 -4.05
CA GLU A 122 32.59 28.06 -3.55
C GLU A 122 31.19 27.96 -2.94
N ALA A 123 30.28 27.20 -3.55
CA ALA A 123 28.92 27.01 -3.02
C ALA A 123 28.92 26.19 -1.71
N VAL A 124 29.83 25.22 -1.60
CA VAL A 124 30.01 24.44 -0.36
C VAL A 124 30.57 25.33 0.75
N LEU A 125 31.56 26.17 0.44
CA LEU A 125 32.12 27.15 1.37
C LEU A 125 31.06 28.14 1.85
N ASP A 126 30.25 28.66 0.94
CA ASP A 126 29.17 29.59 1.27
C ASP A 126 28.13 28.94 2.19
N TYR A 127 27.75 27.69 1.92
CA TYR A 127 26.87 26.93 2.79
C TYR A 127 27.47 26.72 4.19
N LEU A 128 28.75 26.32 4.28
CA LEU A 128 29.42 26.09 5.56
C LEU A 128 29.58 27.38 6.39
N LEU A 129 29.70 28.54 5.73
CA LEU A 129 29.78 29.84 6.41
C LEU A 129 28.43 30.31 6.94
N HIS A 130 27.33 29.95 6.26
CA HIS A 130 25.98 30.34 6.65
C HIS A 130 25.26 29.33 7.54
N ILE A 131 25.86 28.17 7.81
CA ILE A 131 25.36 27.25 8.82
C ILE A 131 25.58 27.84 10.21
N GLU A 132 24.48 28.19 10.89
CA GLU A 132 24.47 28.45 12.31
C GLU A 132 24.53 27.12 13.08
N LEU A 133 25.75 26.62 13.33
CA LEU A 133 25.94 25.50 14.24
C LEU A 133 25.59 25.94 15.66
N PRO A 134 24.66 25.27 16.36
CA PRO A 134 24.40 25.56 17.75
C PRO A 134 25.67 25.31 18.56
N TRP A 135 26.04 26.28 19.38
CA TRP A 135 27.17 26.14 20.30
C TRP A 135 26.85 25.03 21.30
N LEU A 136 27.72 24.01 21.38
CA LEU A 136 27.57 22.98 22.40
C LEU A 136 27.62 23.62 23.79
N THR A 137 26.65 23.26 24.63
CA THR A 137 26.69 23.67 26.02
C THR A 137 27.80 22.92 26.76
N ALA A 138 28.24 23.44 27.91
CA ALA A 138 29.24 22.78 28.74
C ALA A 138 28.82 21.34 29.13
N ALA A 139 27.52 21.13 29.34
CA ALA A 139 26.95 19.82 29.68
C ALA A 139 27.04 18.82 28.52
N ASP A 140 26.76 19.25 27.29
CA ASP A 140 26.85 18.38 26.10
C ASP A 140 28.30 17.97 25.84
N ARG A 141 29.25 18.88 26.06
CA ARG A 141 30.68 18.60 25.93
C ARG A 141 31.14 17.59 26.98
N GLU A 142 30.68 17.71 28.21
CA GLU A 142 30.99 16.78 29.30
C GLU A 142 30.39 15.39 29.03
N SER A 143 29.16 15.35 28.49
CA SER A 143 28.51 14.10 28.06
C SER A 143 29.22 13.43 26.88
N LEU A 144 29.75 14.19 25.92
CA LEU A 144 30.53 13.65 24.79
C LEU A 144 31.94 13.20 25.18
N MET A 145 32.51 13.80 26.23
CA MET A 145 33.82 13.42 26.78
C MET A 145 33.71 12.27 27.80
N ALA A 146 32.50 11.89 28.19
CA ALA A 146 32.29 10.77 29.09
C ALA A 146 32.73 9.46 28.42
N PRO A 147 33.39 8.55 29.15
CA PRO A 147 33.76 7.26 28.61
C PRO A 147 32.50 6.50 28.16
N LEU A 148 32.58 5.83 27.00
CA LEU A 148 31.51 4.94 26.53
C LEU A 148 31.34 3.81 27.56
N CYS A 149 30.37 3.97 28.45
CA CYS A 149 29.93 2.88 29.30
C CYS A 149 29.21 1.87 28.40
N LEU A 150 29.79 0.69 28.23
CA LEU A 150 29.09 -0.48 27.70
C LEU A 150 28.04 -0.88 28.75
N GLU A 151 26.76 -0.73 28.41
CA GLU A 151 25.66 -1.39 29.15
C GLU A 151 25.71 -2.92 28.98
#